data_AF-A0A838RU00-F1
#
_entry.id   AF-A0A838RU00-F1
#
_cell.length_a   1.000
_cell.length_b   1.000
_cell.length_c   1.000
_cell.angle_alpha   90.00
_cell.angle_beta   90.00
_cell.angle_gamma   90.00
#
_symmetry.space_group_name_H-M   'P 1'
#
loop_
_entity.id
_entity.type
_entity.pdbx_description
1 polymer ?
#
loop_
_entity_poly.entity_id
_entity_poly.type
_entity_poly.pdbx_seq_one_letter_code
_entity_poly.pdbx_strand_id
1 'polypeptide(L)'
;HFYSGNACCGRGCDYALGVARARKLLGPWEKSKNNPILDDNEDWQCPGHGSIVSTPDGRDFLLYHSYRRRRDTFSVGREALLDEVRWGADGWPMINSGRGPTSLAPGPLDVSKAENSAEFFDGFNATQLGLEWQWPMFFKQEARVEVAGGGYLVLESPKGSPGDEWTGTVAARRIVSGDFVATTLAEARGASPQSRAGLSAYSWRDRSIGIAVGGSKVMLWRREGKDTQTLASIDAPRAGALYLRMTAKDGELYRFAYSADGRDWTELGEPVNGSHIEGAHVALTGSGAPGAVARFDWIRITPTLTGTK
;
A
#
# COMPACT_ATOMS: atom_id res chain seq x y z
N HIS A 1 -8.91 4.80 -30.53
CA HIS A 1 -9.31 5.12 -29.14
C HIS A 1 -9.23 3.85 -28.32
N PHE A 2 -8.48 3.87 -27.23
CA PHE A 2 -8.36 2.78 -26.27
C PHE A 2 -9.41 2.98 -25.18
N TYR A 3 -10.13 1.92 -24.84
CA TYR A 3 -11.16 1.94 -23.80
C TYR A 3 -11.10 0.64 -23.00
N SER A 4 -11.49 0.69 -21.73
CA SER A 4 -11.64 -0.52 -20.92
C SER A 4 -13.09 -0.74 -20.54
N GLY A 5 -13.49 -2.00 -20.46
CA GLY A 5 -14.84 -2.44 -20.10
C GLY A 5 -14.81 -3.50 -19.00
N ASN A 6 -16.00 -3.89 -18.53
CA ASN A 6 -16.23 -4.84 -17.44
C ASN A 6 -15.82 -4.33 -16.04
N ALA A 7 -15.78 -5.21 -15.04
CA ALA A 7 -15.51 -4.86 -13.65
C ALA A 7 -14.01 -4.73 -13.39
N CYS A 8 -13.57 -3.52 -13.03
CA CYS A 8 -12.14 -3.20 -12.86
C CYS A 8 -11.46 -3.84 -11.65
N CYS A 9 -12.23 -4.14 -10.60
CA CYS A 9 -11.69 -4.04 -9.25
C CYS A 9 -12.24 -5.11 -8.32
N GLY A 10 -11.38 -5.56 -7.39
CA GLY A 10 -11.70 -6.57 -6.39
C GLY A 10 -11.56 -8.01 -6.91
N ARG A 11 -11.85 -8.97 -6.03
CA ARG A 11 -11.59 -10.41 -6.23
C ARG A 11 -12.29 -11.05 -7.43
N GLY A 12 -13.39 -10.47 -7.88
CA GLY A 12 -14.16 -10.92 -9.04
C GLY A 12 -13.98 -10.06 -10.29
N CYS A 13 -12.86 -9.34 -10.42
CA CYS A 13 -12.64 -8.49 -11.59
C CYS A 13 -12.50 -9.32 -12.87
N ASP A 14 -12.95 -8.74 -13.98
CA ASP A 14 -12.92 -9.29 -15.35
C ASP A 14 -12.61 -8.18 -16.36
N TYR A 15 -11.84 -7.18 -15.91
CA TYR A 15 -11.50 -5.98 -16.66
C TYR A 15 -10.69 -6.32 -17.90
N ALA A 16 -11.03 -5.71 -19.02
CA ALA A 16 -10.28 -5.88 -20.25
C ALA A 16 -10.22 -4.57 -21.03
N LEU A 17 -9.23 -4.45 -21.92
CA LEU A 17 -9.05 -3.28 -22.76
C LEU A 17 -9.33 -3.62 -24.22
N GLY A 18 -10.17 -2.79 -24.84
CA GLY A 18 -10.46 -2.83 -26.27
C GLY A 18 -10.12 -1.52 -26.97
N VAL A 19 -10.28 -1.51 -28.29
CA VAL A 19 -10.09 -0.34 -29.13
C VAL A 19 -11.23 -0.16 -30.12
N ALA A 20 -11.50 1.10 -30.43
CA ALA A 20 -12.41 1.53 -31.48
C ALA A 20 -11.81 2.71 -32.26
N ARG A 21 -12.20 2.88 -33.52
CA ARG A 21 -11.78 4.02 -34.36
C ARG A 21 -12.97 4.64 -35.09
N ALA A 22 -12.86 5.92 -35.39
CA ALA A 22 -13.83 6.66 -36.18
C ALA A 22 -13.11 7.75 -36.97
N ARG A 23 -13.69 8.16 -38.11
CA ARG A 23 -13.21 9.32 -38.88
C ARG A 23 -13.68 10.66 -38.28
N LYS A 24 -14.75 10.64 -37.50
CA LYS A 24 -15.32 11.79 -36.81
C LYS A 24 -15.43 11.46 -35.33
N LEU A 25 -15.22 12.44 -34.45
CA LEU A 25 -15.29 12.24 -33.00
C LEU A 25 -16.62 11.63 -32.53
N LEU A 26 -17.73 12.06 -33.12
CA LEU A 26 -19.07 11.56 -32.80
C LEU A 26 -19.43 10.25 -33.53
N GLY A 27 -18.49 9.67 -34.29
CA GLY A 27 -18.67 8.39 -34.96
C GLY A 27 -19.20 8.49 -36.41
N PRO A 28 -19.67 7.35 -36.97
CA PRO A 28 -19.80 6.05 -36.30
C PRO A 28 -18.45 5.47 -35.88
N TRP A 29 -18.42 4.80 -34.74
CA TRP A 29 -17.24 4.12 -34.21
C TRP A 29 -17.26 2.64 -34.61
N GLU A 30 -16.17 2.17 -35.21
CA GLU A 30 -15.92 0.76 -35.51
C GLU A 30 -15.06 0.17 -34.38
N LYS A 31 -15.52 -0.93 -33.76
CA LYS A 31 -14.71 -1.70 -32.80
C LYS A 31 -13.78 -2.66 -33.55
N SER A 32 -12.58 -2.86 -33.03
CA SER A 32 -11.70 -3.91 -33.55
C SER A 32 -12.36 -5.28 -33.40
N LYS A 33 -12.19 -6.14 -34.41
CA LYS A 33 -12.60 -7.55 -34.36
C LYS A 33 -11.75 -8.37 -33.40
N ASN A 34 -10.56 -7.86 -33.05
CA ASN A 34 -9.61 -8.49 -32.13
C ASN A 34 -9.80 -7.99 -30.69
N ASN A 35 -10.92 -7.33 -30.36
CA ASN A 35 -11.20 -6.96 -28.97
C ASN A 35 -11.56 -8.22 -28.14
N PRO A 36 -11.12 -8.28 -26.87
CA PRO A 36 -10.20 -7.36 -26.21
C PRO A 36 -8.76 -7.48 -26.75
N ILE A 37 -8.06 -6.35 -26.89
CA ILE A 37 -6.66 -6.33 -27.31
C ILE A 37 -5.69 -6.55 -26.14
N LEU A 38 -6.20 -6.51 -24.91
CA LEU A 38 -5.48 -6.78 -23.68
C LEU A 38 -6.48 -7.41 -22.70
N ASP A 39 -6.13 -8.62 -22.26
CA ASP A 39 -6.94 -9.46 -21.37
C ASP A 39 -5.99 -10.24 -20.45
N ASP A 40 -6.55 -10.99 -19.51
CA ASP A 40 -5.83 -11.83 -18.55
C ASP A 40 -4.84 -12.81 -19.21
N ASN A 41 -3.79 -13.14 -18.47
CA ASN A 41 -2.91 -14.26 -18.77
C ASN A 41 -2.48 -15.00 -17.49
N GLU A 42 -1.44 -15.83 -17.55
CA GLU A 42 -0.95 -16.62 -16.41
C GLU A 42 -0.40 -15.76 -15.26
N ASP A 43 0.19 -14.60 -15.58
CA ASP A 43 0.89 -13.74 -14.62
C ASP A 43 0.04 -12.56 -14.14
N TRP A 44 -0.92 -12.12 -14.95
CA TRP A 44 -1.63 -10.85 -14.78
C TRP A 44 -3.13 -11.00 -15.03
N GLN A 45 -3.92 -10.24 -14.29
CA GLN A 45 -5.38 -10.23 -14.41
C GLN A 45 -5.97 -8.82 -14.36
N CYS A 46 -7.13 -8.67 -14.95
CA CYS A 46 -7.94 -7.47 -15.05
C CYS A 46 -7.15 -6.25 -15.59
N PRO A 47 -6.44 -6.38 -16.73
CA PRO A 47 -5.68 -5.27 -17.27
C PRO A 47 -6.57 -4.19 -17.89
N GLY A 48 -6.26 -2.92 -17.63
CA GLY A 48 -6.98 -1.83 -18.30
C GLY A 48 -6.68 -0.44 -17.77
N HIS A 49 -7.56 0.51 -18.10
CA HIS A 49 -7.42 1.94 -17.82
C HIS A 49 -6.10 2.49 -18.40
N GLY A 50 -5.84 2.12 -19.65
CA GLY A 50 -4.59 2.44 -20.32
C GLY A 50 -4.54 3.88 -20.86
N SER A 51 -3.34 4.45 -20.86
CA SER A 51 -2.97 5.68 -21.54
C SER A 51 -1.81 5.41 -22.48
N ILE A 52 -1.93 5.86 -23.73
CA ILE A 52 -0.87 5.70 -24.73
C ILE A 52 0.12 6.87 -24.65
N VAL A 53 1.40 6.57 -24.81
CA VAL A 53 2.50 7.53 -24.85
C VAL A 53 3.47 7.16 -25.96
N SER A 54 3.94 8.15 -26.71
CA SER A 54 4.94 7.96 -27.77
C SER A 54 6.32 8.35 -27.28
N THR A 55 7.32 7.56 -27.65
CA THR A 55 8.74 7.86 -27.41
C THR A 55 9.31 8.74 -28.52
N PRO A 56 10.46 9.41 -28.30
CA PRO A 56 11.08 10.25 -29.33
C PRO A 56 11.47 9.52 -30.63
N ASP A 57 11.68 8.19 -30.57
CA ASP A 57 11.99 7.38 -31.75
C ASP A 57 10.75 6.88 -32.50
N GLY A 58 9.55 7.30 -32.08
CA GLY A 58 8.29 7.01 -32.75
C GLY A 58 7.62 5.70 -32.33
N ARG A 59 8.13 4.98 -31.33
CA ARG A 59 7.44 3.82 -30.75
C ARG A 59 6.37 4.26 -29.77
N ASP A 60 5.23 3.57 -29.79
CA ASP A 60 4.12 3.78 -28.86
C ASP A 60 4.15 2.75 -27.73
N PHE A 61 3.79 3.20 -26.54
CA PHE A 61 3.68 2.38 -25.34
C PHE A 61 2.34 2.64 -24.66
N LEU A 62 1.76 1.60 -24.10
CA LEU A 62 0.56 1.69 -23.28
C LEU A 62 0.97 1.57 -21.81
N LEU A 63 0.74 2.62 -21.03
CA LEU A 63 0.79 2.60 -19.56
C LEU A 63 -0.59 2.24 -19.04
N TYR A 64 -0.73 1.17 -18.28
CA TYR A 64 -2.02 0.68 -17.77
C TYR A 64 -1.84 0.03 -16.40
N HIS A 65 -2.93 -0.37 -15.76
CA HIS A 65 -2.85 -1.15 -14.52
C HIS A 65 -3.30 -2.59 -14.72
N SER A 66 -2.79 -3.47 -13.87
CA SER A 66 -3.26 -4.85 -13.76
C SER A 66 -3.02 -5.34 -12.33
N TYR A 67 -3.59 -6.48 -11.99
CA TYR A 67 -3.29 -7.22 -10.77
C TYR A 67 -2.34 -8.36 -11.11
N ARG A 68 -1.24 -8.51 -10.38
CA ARG A 68 -0.37 -9.68 -10.57
C ARG A 68 -1.02 -10.90 -9.93
N ARG A 69 -1.15 -12.00 -10.66
CA ARG A 69 -1.73 -13.27 -10.20
C ARG A 69 -0.84 -13.94 -9.15
N ARG A 70 -1.04 -13.58 -7.89
CA ARG A 70 -0.31 -14.10 -6.72
C ARG A 70 -1.24 -14.25 -5.51
N ARG A 71 -0.77 -14.91 -4.45
CA ARG A 71 -1.58 -15.03 -3.21
C ARG A 71 -1.89 -13.66 -2.59
N ASP A 72 -0.98 -12.71 -2.72
CA ASP A 72 -1.07 -11.35 -2.18
C ASP A 72 -1.71 -10.32 -3.11
N THR A 73 -2.32 -10.77 -4.23
CA THR A 73 -2.84 -9.92 -5.30
C THR A 73 -3.60 -8.70 -4.80
N PHE A 74 -4.57 -8.91 -3.89
CA PHE A 74 -5.47 -7.85 -3.46
C PHE A 74 -4.92 -7.04 -2.30
N SER A 75 -3.97 -7.58 -1.54
CA SER A 75 -3.23 -6.83 -0.52
C SER A 75 -2.27 -5.84 -1.16
N VAL A 76 -1.48 -6.25 -2.16
CA VAL A 76 -0.65 -5.33 -2.93
C VAL A 76 -1.54 -4.40 -3.77
N GLY A 77 -2.60 -4.96 -4.36
CA GLY A 77 -3.52 -4.23 -5.22
C GLY A 77 -2.96 -4.07 -6.63
N ARG A 78 -3.52 -3.10 -7.36
CA ARG A 78 -3.14 -2.84 -8.75
C ARG A 78 -1.70 -2.34 -8.85
N GLU A 79 -0.99 -2.85 -9.84
CA GLU A 79 0.37 -2.46 -10.21
C GLU A 79 0.32 -1.76 -11.58
N ALA A 80 1.24 -0.83 -11.82
CA ALA A 80 1.37 -0.16 -13.10
C ALA A 80 2.27 -0.99 -14.03
N LEU A 81 1.81 -1.21 -15.26
CA LEU A 81 2.52 -1.94 -16.31
C LEU A 81 2.70 -1.05 -17.53
N LEU A 82 3.73 -1.36 -18.30
CA LEU A 82 4.05 -0.68 -19.54
C LEU A 82 4.34 -1.72 -20.62
N ASP A 83 3.63 -1.65 -21.74
CA ASP A 83 3.85 -2.51 -22.90
C ASP A 83 4.00 -1.71 -24.19
N GLU A 84 4.83 -2.18 -25.10
CA GLU A 84 4.92 -1.63 -26.45
C GLU A 84 3.63 -1.92 -27.23
N VAL A 85 3.11 -0.89 -27.90
CA VAL A 85 2.00 -1.00 -28.84
C VAL A 85 2.55 -1.09 -30.25
N ARG A 86 2.29 -2.22 -30.92
CA ARG A 86 2.66 -2.40 -32.32
C ARG A 86 1.44 -2.24 -33.22
N TRP A 87 1.56 -1.40 -34.23
CA TRP A 87 0.48 -1.14 -35.18
C TRP A 87 0.58 -2.08 -36.39
N GLY A 88 -0.49 -2.83 -36.65
CA GLY A 88 -0.62 -3.66 -37.84
C GLY A 88 -0.80 -2.85 -39.12
N ALA A 89 -0.60 -3.49 -40.27
CA ALA A 89 -0.83 -2.87 -41.58
C ALA A 89 -2.29 -2.42 -41.79
N ASP A 90 -3.23 -3.00 -41.05
CA ASP A 90 -4.66 -2.64 -41.01
C ASP A 90 -4.97 -1.44 -40.10
N GLY A 91 -3.95 -0.89 -39.44
CA GLY A 91 -4.04 0.24 -38.52
C GLY A 91 -4.62 -0.12 -37.15
N TRP A 92 -4.68 -1.40 -36.78
CA TRP A 92 -5.08 -1.82 -35.44
C TRP A 92 -3.86 -2.08 -34.55
N PRO A 93 -3.93 -1.71 -33.25
CA PRO A 93 -2.85 -1.95 -32.30
C PRO A 93 -2.85 -3.40 -31.82
N MET A 94 -1.67 -3.87 -31.46
CA MET A 94 -1.42 -5.18 -30.86
C MET A 94 -0.43 -5.03 -29.71
N ILE A 95 -0.73 -5.69 -28.60
CA ILE A 95 0.12 -5.73 -27.40
C ILE A 95 0.58 -7.16 -27.20
N ASN A 96 1.88 -7.37 -26.97
CA ASN A 96 2.47 -8.68 -26.67
C ASN A 96 1.99 -9.82 -27.59
N SER A 97 1.79 -9.53 -28.87
CA SER A 97 1.23 -10.49 -29.85
C SER A 97 -0.11 -11.12 -29.45
N GLY A 98 -0.94 -10.40 -28.67
CA GLY A 98 -2.24 -10.89 -28.18
C GLY A 98 -2.16 -11.78 -26.94
N ARG A 99 -1.01 -11.91 -26.28
CA ARG A 99 -0.81 -12.76 -25.09
C ARG A 99 -1.10 -12.05 -23.74
N GLY A 100 -1.76 -10.91 -23.78
CA GLY A 100 -2.01 -10.09 -22.58
C GLY A 100 -0.75 -9.35 -22.08
N PRO A 101 -0.76 -8.88 -20.83
CA PRO A 101 0.36 -8.15 -20.22
C PRO A 101 1.71 -8.85 -20.26
N THR A 102 2.80 -8.12 -20.52
CA THR A 102 4.16 -8.70 -20.48
C THR A 102 4.81 -8.58 -19.10
N SER A 103 5.36 -9.67 -18.57
CA SER A 103 6.10 -9.67 -17.29
C SER A 103 7.54 -9.16 -17.41
N LEU A 104 8.15 -9.28 -18.59
CA LEU A 104 9.49 -8.77 -18.90
C LEU A 104 9.61 -8.38 -20.37
N ALA A 105 9.96 -7.13 -20.64
CA ALA A 105 10.15 -6.60 -21.98
C ALA A 105 11.34 -5.63 -22.04
N PRO A 106 11.93 -5.39 -23.23
CA PRO A 106 12.87 -4.29 -23.41
C PRO A 106 12.23 -2.96 -23.02
N GLY A 107 12.96 -2.14 -22.27
CA GLY A 107 12.51 -0.80 -21.92
C GLY A 107 12.39 0.12 -23.13
N PRO A 108 11.54 1.17 -23.07
CA PRO A 108 11.41 2.16 -24.13
C PRO A 108 12.67 3.02 -24.31
N LEU A 109 13.49 3.16 -23.27
CA LEU A 109 14.65 4.04 -23.25
C LEU A 109 15.88 3.27 -22.76
N ASP A 110 17.05 3.69 -23.22
CA ASP A 110 18.33 3.19 -22.71
C ASP A 110 18.65 3.87 -21.37
N VAL A 111 17.89 3.50 -20.35
CA VAL A 111 18.07 3.96 -18.97
C VAL A 111 18.51 2.78 -18.13
N SER A 112 19.55 3.00 -17.32
CA SER A 112 19.96 2.02 -16.33
C SER A 112 18.82 1.82 -15.33
N LYS A 113 18.49 0.56 -15.01
CA LYS A 113 17.56 0.25 -13.94
C LYS A 113 18.11 0.82 -12.63
N ALA A 114 17.33 1.67 -11.97
CA ALA A 114 17.67 2.09 -10.62
C ALA A 114 17.62 0.88 -9.69
N GLU A 115 18.71 0.63 -8.96
CA GLU A 115 18.76 -0.36 -7.88
C GLU A 115 17.94 0.18 -6.69
N ASN A 116 16.64 -0.06 -6.71
CA ASN A 116 15.79 0.21 -5.56
C ASN A 116 15.85 -0.99 -4.62
N SER A 117 16.31 -0.74 -3.38
CA SER A 117 16.17 -1.71 -2.31
C SER A 117 14.69 -2.09 -2.13
N ALA A 118 14.41 -3.39 -2.08
CA ALA A 118 13.08 -3.89 -1.71
C ALA A 118 12.75 -3.57 -0.25
N GLU A 119 13.78 -3.50 0.61
CA GLU A 119 13.65 -3.00 1.97
C GLU A 119 13.51 -1.48 1.99
N PHE A 120 12.63 -1.00 2.87
CA PHE A 120 12.50 0.40 3.19
C PHE A 120 12.87 0.67 4.64
N PHE A 121 13.58 1.77 4.82
CA PHE A 121 13.90 2.30 6.13
C PHE A 121 13.76 3.82 6.08
N ASP A 122 13.08 4.38 7.09
CA ASP A 122 13.07 5.80 7.34
C ASP A 122 13.35 6.02 8.83
N GLY A 123 14.43 6.74 9.12
CA GLY A 123 14.81 7.16 10.47
C GLY A 123 14.42 8.60 10.77
N PHE A 124 13.60 9.23 9.92
CA PHE A 124 13.06 10.57 10.11
C PHE A 124 14.13 11.64 10.41
N ASN A 125 15.29 11.53 9.75
CA ASN A 125 16.43 12.43 9.92
C ASN A 125 16.39 13.63 8.97
N ALA A 126 15.49 13.63 7.97
CA ALA A 126 15.29 14.73 7.05
C ALA A 126 14.37 15.80 7.63
N THR A 127 14.49 17.05 7.17
CA THR A 127 13.62 18.16 7.63
C THR A 127 12.19 18.06 7.12
N GLN A 128 11.92 17.16 6.17
CA GLN A 128 10.61 16.90 5.59
C GLN A 128 10.42 15.39 5.40
N LEU A 129 9.17 14.93 5.42
CA LEU A 129 8.83 13.56 5.06
C LEU A 129 9.13 13.29 3.57
N GLY A 130 9.62 12.09 3.27
CA GLY A 130 9.81 11.61 1.91
C GLY A 130 8.50 11.55 1.11
N LEU A 131 8.60 11.58 -0.22
CA LEU A 131 7.46 11.59 -1.15
C LEU A 131 6.67 10.27 -1.15
N GLU A 132 7.24 9.21 -0.58
CA GLU A 132 6.62 7.90 -0.40
C GLU A 132 5.56 7.86 0.69
N TRP A 133 5.53 8.85 1.59
CA TRP A 133 4.54 8.93 2.66
C TRP A 133 3.20 9.43 2.15
N GLN A 134 2.15 8.72 2.55
CA GLN A 134 0.77 8.95 2.12
C GLN A 134 -0.15 9.05 3.32
N TRP A 135 -1.29 9.70 3.12
CA TRP A 135 -2.30 9.86 4.16
C TRP A 135 -3.70 10.08 3.60
N PRO A 136 -4.76 9.88 4.41
CA PRO A 136 -6.13 10.14 3.99
C PRO A 136 -6.33 11.60 3.56
N MET A 137 -6.81 11.80 2.32
CA MET A 137 -6.96 13.12 1.69
C MET A 137 -7.94 14.04 2.41
N PHE A 138 -9.04 13.51 2.94
CA PHE A 138 -10.17 14.31 3.45
C PHE A 138 -9.89 14.98 4.80
N PHE A 139 -8.75 14.71 5.43
CA PHE A 139 -8.44 15.22 6.74
C PHE A 139 -7.01 15.73 6.76
N LYS A 140 -6.83 16.96 7.25
CA LYS A 140 -5.50 17.49 7.52
C LYS A 140 -4.80 16.55 8.50
N GLN A 141 -3.67 16.00 8.07
CA GLN A 141 -2.80 15.25 8.96
C GLN A 141 -1.83 16.21 9.62
N GLU A 142 -1.80 16.19 10.95
CA GLU A 142 -0.78 16.92 11.71
C GLU A 142 0.42 15.96 11.90
N ALA A 143 1.15 15.74 10.80
CA ALA A 143 2.37 14.93 10.76
C ALA A 143 3.57 15.85 10.51
N ARG A 144 4.62 15.69 11.32
CA ARG A 144 5.86 16.47 11.20
C ARG A 144 7.07 15.64 11.57
N VAL A 145 8.24 16.05 11.08
CA VAL A 145 9.51 15.48 11.50
C VAL A 145 10.19 16.41 12.51
N GLU A 146 10.63 15.86 13.62
CA GLU A 146 11.44 16.56 14.63
C GLU A 146 12.88 16.03 14.58
N VAL A 147 13.72 16.73 13.81
CA VAL A 147 15.14 16.35 13.63
C VAL A 147 15.97 16.65 14.88
N ALA A 148 15.61 17.71 15.61
CA ALA A 148 16.26 18.05 16.88
C ALA A 148 15.96 16.96 17.92
N GLY A 149 16.99 16.18 18.27
CA GLY A 149 16.87 15.05 19.21
C GLY A 149 17.11 13.66 18.61
N GLY A 150 17.51 13.56 17.34
CA GLY A 150 17.90 12.28 16.71
C GLY A 150 16.96 11.76 15.63
N GLY A 151 15.96 12.55 15.21
CA GLY A 151 15.00 12.19 14.16
C GLY A 151 13.76 11.49 14.72
N TYR A 152 12.61 12.13 14.64
CA TYR A 152 11.32 11.52 15.02
C TYR A 152 10.23 11.90 14.03
N LEU A 153 9.40 10.94 13.65
CA LEU A 153 8.07 11.22 13.15
C LEU A 153 7.14 11.51 14.33
N VAL A 154 6.48 12.65 14.28
CA VAL A 154 5.49 13.07 15.27
C VAL A 154 4.13 13.17 14.62
N LEU A 155 3.19 12.39 15.15
CA LEU A 155 1.79 12.36 14.72
C LEU A 155 0.91 12.93 15.84
N GLU A 156 0.27 14.05 15.56
CA GLU A 156 -0.61 14.73 16.52
C GLU A 156 -2.08 14.52 16.16
N SER A 157 -2.90 14.15 17.13
CA SER A 157 -4.34 13.93 16.92
C SER A 157 -5.06 15.26 16.69
N PRO A 158 -5.75 15.47 15.54
CA PRO A 158 -6.27 16.78 15.18
C PRO A 158 -7.54 17.13 15.96
N LYS A 159 -7.78 18.44 16.14
CA LYS A 159 -9.04 18.95 16.70
C LYS A 159 -10.20 18.63 15.76
N GLY A 160 -11.26 18.01 16.28
CA GLY A 160 -12.44 17.64 15.50
C GLY A 160 -12.21 16.43 14.58
N SER A 161 -11.17 15.63 14.82
CA SER A 161 -10.93 14.41 14.03
C SER A 161 -12.13 13.46 14.13
N PRO A 162 -12.68 12.98 13.00
CA PRO A 162 -13.50 11.77 12.99
C PRO A 162 -12.62 10.51 13.09
N GLY A 163 -11.36 10.66 13.51
CA GLY A 163 -10.48 9.54 13.85
C GLY A 163 -11.23 8.60 14.76
N ASP A 164 -11.32 7.34 14.36
CA ASP A 164 -11.69 6.31 15.31
C ASP A 164 -10.61 6.25 16.40
N GLU A 165 -10.88 5.46 17.44
CA GLU A 165 -10.01 5.28 18.59
C GLU A 165 -8.54 4.91 18.24
N TRP A 166 -8.28 4.44 17.01
CA TRP A 166 -7.03 3.79 16.61
C TRP A 166 -6.27 4.48 15.46
N THR A 167 -6.98 5.19 14.57
CA THR A 167 -6.46 5.75 13.31
C THR A 167 -6.70 7.26 13.20
N GLY A 168 -6.34 8.00 14.26
CA GLY A 168 -6.46 9.46 14.34
C GLY A 168 -5.70 10.20 13.23
N THR A 169 -4.39 10.34 13.40
CA THR A 169 -3.44 10.80 12.37
C THR A 169 -2.68 9.61 11.82
N VAL A 170 -2.50 9.56 10.51
CA VAL A 170 -1.94 8.43 9.79
C VAL A 170 -0.83 8.92 8.87
N ALA A 171 0.32 8.26 8.95
CA ALA A 171 1.37 8.31 7.92
C ALA A 171 1.58 6.88 7.42
N ALA A 172 1.30 6.64 6.14
CA ALA A 172 1.25 5.32 5.55
C ALA A 172 2.17 5.20 4.34
N ARG A 173 2.66 3.98 4.10
CA ARG A 173 3.45 3.64 2.92
C ARG A 173 2.90 2.40 2.25
N ARG A 174 2.73 2.47 0.93
CA ARG A 174 2.23 1.36 0.12
C ARG A 174 3.17 0.17 0.20
N ILE A 175 2.61 -1.04 0.32
CA ILE A 175 3.41 -2.27 0.28
C ILE A 175 3.77 -2.64 -1.16
N VAL A 176 4.94 -3.27 -1.35
CA VAL A 176 5.41 -3.78 -2.65
C VAL A 176 5.40 -5.32 -2.72
N SER A 177 5.09 -5.96 -1.59
CA SER A 177 4.90 -7.40 -1.43
C SER A 177 3.90 -7.61 -0.29
N GLY A 178 3.05 -8.64 -0.39
CA GLY A 178 2.15 -9.02 0.69
C GLY A 178 2.81 -9.75 1.85
N ASP A 179 4.02 -10.26 1.64
CA ASP A 179 4.78 -10.98 2.66
C ASP A 179 5.93 -10.09 3.11
N PHE A 180 5.84 -9.59 4.34
CA PHE A 180 6.80 -8.64 4.87
C PHE A 180 6.83 -8.64 6.40
N VAL A 181 7.91 -8.07 6.94
CA VAL A 181 8.01 -7.67 8.33
C VAL A 181 8.14 -6.16 8.40
N ALA A 182 7.21 -5.51 9.09
CA ALA A 182 7.30 -4.11 9.45
C ALA A 182 7.67 -3.98 10.94
N THR A 183 8.62 -3.11 11.24
CA THR A 183 9.04 -2.79 12.61
C THR A 183 9.21 -1.29 12.80
N THR A 184 8.93 -0.81 14.00
CA THR A 184 9.14 0.59 14.39
C THR A 184 9.47 0.66 15.88
N LEU A 185 10.07 1.76 16.32
CA LEU A 185 10.25 2.09 17.72
C LEU A 185 9.33 3.26 18.08
N ALA A 186 8.33 2.98 18.91
CA ALA A 186 7.29 3.93 19.30
C ALA A 186 7.45 4.34 20.77
N GLU A 187 7.30 5.63 21.08
CA GLU A 187 7.29 6.08 22.47
C GLU A 187 6.08 5.48 23.22
N ALA A 188 6.36 4.85 24.36
CA ALA A 188 5.35 4.17 25.16
C ALA A 188 4.63 5.11 26.15
N ARG A 189 5.20 6.30 26.36
CA ARG A 189 4.70 7.34 27.28
C ARG A 189 4.58 8.67 26.52
N GLY A 190 3.44 8.88 25.87
CA GLY A 190 3.13 10.17 25.26
C GLY A 190 2.86 11.27 26.30
N ALA A 191 2.83 12.52 25.85
CA ALA A 191 2.55 13.69 26.70
C ALA A 191 1.16 13.67 27.37
N SER A 192 0.22 12.89 26.83
CA SER A 192 -1.13 12.69 27.40
C SER A 192 -1.39 11.21 27.71
N PRO A 193 -2.02 10.88 28.86
CA PRO A 193 -2.38 9.51 29.25
C PRO A 193 -3.23 8.73 28.22
N GLN A 194 -3.92 9.45 27.32
CA GLN A 194 -4.78 8.86 26.29
C GLN A 194 -4.10 8.77 24.92
N SER A 195 -2.83 9.16 24.81
CA SER A 195 -2.09 9.07 23.55
C SER A 195 -1.75 7.62 23.25
N ARG A 196 -1.90 7.23 21.98
CA ARG A 196 -1.50 5.93 21.46
C ARG A 196 -0.64 6.09 20.23
N ALA A 197 0.45 5.33 20.17
CA ALA A 197 1.31 5.19 19.02
C ALA A 197 1.17 3.76 18.46
N GLY A 198 0.84 3.63 17.18
CA GLY A 198 0.53 2.35 16.56
C GLY A 198 1.26 2.06 15.26
N LEU A 199 1.35 0.75 14.96
CA LEU A 199 1.81 0.17 13.71
C LEU A 199 0.68 -0.71 13.14
N SER A 200 0.26 -0.43 11.91
CA SER A 200 -0.99 -0.98 11.37
C SER A 200 -0.87 -1.42 9.91
N ALA A 201 -1.61 -2.45 9.53
CA ALA A 201 -2.00 -2.69 8.15
C ALA A 201 -3.25 -1.84 7.86
N TYR A 202 -3.18 -1.01 6.83
CA TYR A 202 -4.14 0.07 6.61
C TYR A 202 -4.50 0.21 5.14
N SER A 203 -5.79 0.18 4.79
CA SER A 203 -6.26 0.68 3.50
C SER A 203 -7.16 1.89 3.68
N TRP A 204 -8.07 1.82 4.64
CA TRP A 204 -8.86 2.93 5.13
C TRP A 204 -9.11 2.80 6.62
N ARG A 205 -9.67 3.85 7.24
CA ARG A 205 -9.98 3.87 8.67
C ARG A 205 -10.82 2.67 9.07
N ASP A 206 -11.82 2.33 8.26
CA ASP A 206 -12.74 1.22 8.50
C ASP A 206 -12.26 -0.13 7.95
N ARG A 207 -11.01 -0.21 7.50
CA ARG A 207 -10.38 -1.42 6.95
C ARG A 207 -8.93 -1.44 7.41
N SER A 208 -8.75 -1.72 8.69
CA SER A 208 -7.44 -1.65 9.32
C SER A 208 -7.32 -2.59 10.52
N ILE A 209 -6.10 -3.05 10.76
CA ILE A 209 -5.72 -3.82 11.94
C ILE A 209 -4.35 -3.34 12.38
N GLY A 210 -4.07 -3.40 13.68
CA GLY A 210 -2.79 -2.90 14.17
C GLY A 210 -2.49 -3.23 15.61
N ILE A 211 -1.25 -2.93 15.98
CA ILE A 211 -0.79 -2.92 17.37
C ILE A 211 -0.55 -1.48 17.79
N ALA A 212 -0.94 -1.12 19.02
CA ALA A 212 -0.70 0.20 19.58
C ALA A 212 -0.24 0.13 21.04
N VAL A 213 0.67 1.04 21.41
CA VAL A 213 1.07 1.29 22.80
C VAL A 213 0.50 2.62 23.28
N GLY A 214 -0.07 2.64 24.48
CA GLY A 214 -0.60 3.85 25.10
C GLY A 214 -1.46 3.53 26.32
N GLY A 215 -1.68 4.50 27.21
CA GLY A 215 -2.48 4.27 28.43
C GLY A 215 -1.97 3.15 29.33
N SER A 216 -0.65 2.91 29.36
CA SER A 216 0.02 1.79 30.05
C SER A 216 -0.33 0.40 29.51
N LYS A 217 -0.87 0.30 28.29
CA LYS A 217 -1.23 -0.96 27.64
C LYS A 217 -0.54 -1.11 26.29
N VAL A 218 -0.35 -2.37 25.87
CA VAL A 218 -0.14 -2.73 24.46
C VAL A 218 -1.40 -3.45 23.99
N MET A 219 -1.97 -3.01 22.88
CA MET A 219 -3.28 -3.43 22.39
C MET A 219 -3.19 -3.85 20.93
N LEU A 220 -3.70 -5.04 20.62
CA LEU A 220 -4.00 -5.49 19.27
C LEU A 220 -5.46 -5.17 18.98
N TRP A 221 -5.70 -4.50 17.86
CA TRP A 221 -7.03 -4.04 17.48
C TRP A 221 -7.34 -4.35 16.02
N ARG A 222 -8.64 -4.43 15.72
CA ARG A 222 -9.19 -4.61 14.38
C ARG A 222 -10.37 -3.66 14.16
N ARG A 223 -10.45 -3.14 12.95
CA ARG A 223 -11.58 -2.35 12.49
C ARG A 223 -12.04 -2.78 11.10
N GLU A 224 -13.31 -3.17 11.02
CA GLU A 224 -14.00 -3.55 9.80
C GLU A 224 -15.38 -2.88 9.73
N GLY A 225 -15.50 -1.87 8.87
CA GLY A 225 -16.69 -1.02 8.80
C GLY A 225 -16.93 -0.28 10.11
N LYS A 226 -18.06 -0.60 10.76
CA LYS A 226 -18.45 -0.04 12.06
C LYS A 226 -17.97 -0.91 13.23
N ASP A 227 -17.55 -2.14 12.98
CA ASP A 227 -17.07 -3.04 14.02
C ASP A 227 -15.63 -2.67 14.39
N THR A 228 -15.41 -2.44 15.67
CA THR A 228 -14.10 -2.10 16.23
C THR A 228 -13.87 -2.96 17.46
N GLN A 229 -12.78 -3.72 17.45
CA GLN A 229 -12.49 -4.73 18.46
C GLN A 229 -11.07 -4.58 18.96
N THR A 230 -10.89 -4.71 20.28
CA THR A 230 -9.59 -5.03 20.88
C THR A 230 -9.50 -6.54 20.96
N LEU A 231 -8.61 -7.14 20.16
CA LEU A 231 -8.46 -8.60 20.06
C LEU A 231 -7.58 -9.16 21.19
N ALA A 232 -6.59 -8.38 21.65
CA ALA A 232 -5.76 -8.70 22.79
C ALA A 232 -5.23 -7.42 23.44
N SER A 233 -5.02 -7.45 24.75
CA SER A 233 -4.45 -6.33 25.52
C SER A 233 -3.70 -6.83 26.72
N ILE A 234 -2.57 -6.20 27.03
CA ILE A 234 -1.71 -6.50 28.17
C ILE A 234 -1.20 -5.22 28.82
N ASP A 235 -0.70 -5.32 30.04
CA ASP A 235 0.11 -4.24 30.63
C ASP A 235 1.39 -4.03 29.83
N ALA A 236 1.67 -2.77 29.48
CA ALA A 236 2.89 -2.42 28.77
C ALA A 236 4.11 -2.62 29.68
N PRO A 237 5.22 -3.18 29.17
CA PRO A 237 6.48 -3.19 29.89
C PRO A 237 6.87 -1.78 30.33
N ARG A 238 7.53 -1.67 31.49
CA ARG A 238 8.04 -0.38 31.99
C ARG A 238 9.27 0.05 31.18
N ALA A 239 9.02 0.64 30.02
CA ALA A 239 10.02 1.23 29.13
C ALA A 239 9.60 2.63 28.68
N GLY A 240 10.56 3.45 28.22
CA GLY A 240 10.28 4.76 27.62
C GLY A 240 9.72 4.65 26.20
N ALA A 241 10.17 3.64 25.46
CA ALA A 241 9.70 3.28 24.13
C ALA A 241 9.58 1.77 24.01
N LEU A 242 8.77 1.30 23.06
CA LEU A 242 8.62 -0.11 22.72
C LEU A 242 8.81 -0.31 21.21
N TYR A 243 9.48 -1.40 20.88
CA TYR A 243 9.51 -1.90 19.52
C TYR A 243 8.16 -2.54 19.23
N LEU A 244 7.57 -2.20 18.09
CA LEU A 244 6.35 -2.82 17.56
C LEU A 244 6.70 -3.56 16.27
N ARG A 245 6.12 -4.74 16.07
CA ARG A 245 6.31 -5.56 14.88
C ARG A 245 4.97 -6.03 14.32
N MET A 246 4.87 -5.99 13.01
CA MET A 246 3.81 -6.59 12.22
C MET A 246 4.46 -7.52 11.18
N THR A 247 4.08 -8.80 11.19
CA THR A 247 4.49 -9.78 10.19
C THR A 247 3.28 -10.14 9.35
N ALA A 248 3.35 -9.92 8.04
CA ALA A 248 2.33 -10.32 7.08
C ALA A 248 2.78 -11.58 6.33
N LYS A 249 1.87 -12.54 6.15
CA LYS A 249 2.07 -13.78 5.40
C LYS A 249 0.87 -14.07 4.51
N ASP A 250 1.14 -14.70 3.38
CA ASP A 250 0.14 -15.00 2.35
C ASP A 250 -0.67 -13.75 1.96
N GLY A 251 -0.05 -12.57 2.04
CA GLY A 251 -0.66 -11.26 1.82
C GLY A 251 -1.71 -10.79 2.83
N GLU A 252 -2.38 -11.69 3.55
CA GLU A 252 -3.60 -11.35 4.30
C GLU A 252 -3.61 -11.84 5.75
N LEU A 253 -2.61 -12.62 6.18
CA LEU A 253 -2.50 -13.10 7.56
C LEU A 253 -1.46 -12.28 8.32
N TYR A 254 -1.91 -11.60 9.38
CA TYR A 254 -1.06 -10.67 10.14
C TYR A 254 -0.82 -11.17 11.55
N ARG A 255 0.43 -11.07 12.01
CA ARG A 255 0.83 -11.40 13.37
C ARG A 255 1.57 -10.21 13.98
N PHE A 256 1.26 -9.89 15.23
CA PHE A 256 1.75 -8.70 15.90
C PHE A 256 2.56 -9.05 17.14
N ALA A 257 3.66 -8.34 17.35
CA ALA A 257 4.51 -8.52 18.51
C ALA A 257 5.04 -7.18 19.00
N TYR A 258 5.50 -7.15 20.25
CA TYR A 258 6.18 -6.02 20.85
C TYR A 258 7.43 -6.47 21.59
N SER A 259 8.35 -5.55 21.82
CA SER A 259 9.58 -5.80 22.58
C SER A 259 10.05 -4.54 23.30
N ALA A 260 10.66 -4.70 24.47
CA ALA A 260 11.29 -3.59 25.20
C ALA A 260 12.75 -3.33 24.78
N ASP A 261 13.41 -4.31 24.17
CA ASP A 261 14.84 -4.27 23.84
C ASP A 261 15.15 -4.54 22.36
N GLY A 262 14.13 -4.89 21.57
CA GLY A 262 14.23 -5.19 20.15
C GLY A 262 14.76 -6.60 19.85
N ARG A 263 15.07 -7.40 20.88
CA ARG A 263 15.66 -8.74 20.77
C ARG A 263 14.67 -9.81 21.23
N ASP A 264 14.11 -9.63 22.41
CA ASP A 264 13.13 -10.53 23.00
C ASP A 264 11.72 -10.05 22.64
N TRP A 265 11.08 -10.77 21.71
CA TRP A 265 9.78 -10.41 21.18
C TRP A 265 8.67 -11.23 21.83
N THR A 266 7.65 -10.53 22.31
CA THR A 266 6.42 -11.15 22.80
C THR A 266 5.31 -10.95 21.78
N GLU A 267 4.76 -12.05 21.31
CA GLU A 267 3.61 -12.07 20.43
C GLU A 267 2.34 -11.63 21.18
N LEU A 268 1.53 -10.77 20.55
CA LEU A 268 0.29 -10.27 21.13
C LEU A 268 -0.91 -10.85 20.38
N GLY A 269 -1.62 -11.76 21.04
CA GLY A 269 -2.79 -12.43 20.47
C GLY A 269 -2.45 -13.47 19.39
N GLU A 270 -3.51 -13.96 18.74
CA GLU A 270 -3.43 -14.93 17.65
C GLU A 270 -3.26 -14.23 16.28
N PRO A 271 -2.82 -14.94 15.23
CA PRO A 271 -2.82 -14.41 13.87
C PRO A 271 -4.20 -13.90 13.44
N VAL A 272 -4.23 -12.70 12.84
CA VAL A 272 -5.46 -12.01 12.44
C VAL A 272 -5.61 -12.08 10.92
N ASN A 273 -6.78 -12.54 10.46
CA ASN A 273 -7.14 -12.47 9.05
C ASN A 273 -7.50 -11.02 8.68
N GLY A 274 -6.78 -10.47 7.70
CA GLY A 274 -6.94 -9.12 7.17
C GLY A 274 -7.43 -9.09 5.72
N SER A 275 -8.18 -10.10 5.26
CA SER A 275 -8.67 -10.20 3.87
C SER A 275 -9.58 -9.04 3.42
N HIS A 276 -10.09 -8.26 4.37
CA HIS A 276 -10.88 -7.04 4.16
C HIS A 276 -10.01 -5.80 3.86
N ILE A 277 -8.68 -5.91 3.96
CA ILE A 277 -7.72 -4.82 3.75
C ILE A 277 -7.11 -4.97 2.34
N GLU A 278 -7.85 -4.51 1.33
CA GLU A 278 -7.36 -4.46 -0.05
C GLU A 278 -6.51 -3.20 -0.29
N GLY A 279 -5.43 -3.31 -1.07
CA GLY A 279 -4.50 -2.20 -1.32
C GLY A 279 -3.83 -1.69 -0.04
N ALA A 280 -3.33 -2.64 0.75
CA ALA A 280 -2.77 -2.41 2.07
C ALA A 280 -1.53 -1.49 2.03
N HIS A 281 -1.40 -0.73 3.11
CA HIS A 281 -0.25 0.08 3.46
C HIS A 281 0.23 -0.35 4.84
N VAL A 282 1.52 -0.19 5.09
CA VAL A 282 2.04 -0.14 6.46
C VAL A 282 1.87 1.29 6.95
N ALA A 283 1.19 1.47 8.07
CA ALA A 283 0.89 2.78 8.63
C ALA A 283 1.42 2.92 10.06
N LEU A 284 2.02 4.09 10.32
CA LEU A 284 2.20 4.61 11.66
C LEU A 284 0.98 5.45 12.01
N THR A 285 0.40 5.21 13.18
CA THR A 285 -0.83 5.86 13.63
C THR A 285 -0.64 6.56 14.96
N GLY A 286 -1.10 7.81 15.05
CA GLY A 286 -1.23 8.55 16.30
C GLY A 286 -2.71 8.74 16.64
N SER A 287 -3.14 8.31 17.81
CA SER A 287 -4.53 8.50 18.26
C SER A 287 -4.61 8.92 19.73
N GLY A 288 -5.78 9.38 20.15
CA GLY A 288 -6.06 9.87 21.49
C GLY A 288 -6.95 11.11 21.47
N ALA A 289 -7.06 11.80 22.61
CA ALA A 289 -7.72 13.10 22.69
C ALA A 289 -7.08 14.12 21.74
N PRO A 290 -7.80 15.18 21.31
CA PRO A 290 -7.20 16.25 20.51
C PRO A 290 -5.90 16.80 21.14
N GLY A 291 -4.84 16.88 20.33
CA GLY A 291 -3.50 17.26 20.78
C GLY A 291 -2.68 16.13 21.39
N ALA A 292 -3.21 14.91 21.48
CA ALA A 292 -2.42 13.73 21.84
C ALA A 292 -1.33 13.48 20.79
N VAL A 293 -0.14 13.16 21.25
CA VAL A 293 1.06 13.04 20.42
C VAL A 293 1.57 11.60 20.47
N ALA A 294 1.80 11.03 19.29
CA ALA A 294 2.56 9.80 19.08
C ALA A 294 3.90 10.11 18.43
N ARG A 295 4.97 9.45 18.87
CA ARG A 295 6.33 9.67 18.38
C ARG A 295 6.95 8.34 17.98
N PHE A 296 7.62 8.34 16.83
CA PHE A 296 8.29 7.19 16.26
C PHE A 296 9.72 7.58 15.88
N ASP A 297 10.69 6.81 16.34
CA ASP A 297 12.12 7.03 16.05
C ASP A 297 12.45 6.63 14.60
N TRP A 298 11.96 5.47 14.18
CA TRP A 298 12.18 4.95 12.84
C TRP A 298 11.12 3.92 12.44
N ILE A 299 11.08 3.59 11.15
CA ILE A 299 10.33 2.45 10.62
C ILE A 299 11.17 1.67 9.62
N ARG A 300 11.05 0.34 9.65
CA ARG A 300 11.60 -0.57 8.65
C ARG A 300 10.51 -1.48 8.10
N ILE A 301 10.50 -1.67 6.79
CA ILE A 301 9.62 -2.63 6.10
C ILE A 301 10.50 -3.50 5.21
N THR A 302 10.63 -4.76 5.56
CA THR A 302 11.47 -5.74 4.84
C THR A 302 10.56 -6.78 4.20
N PRO A 303 10.46 -6.85 2.86
CA PRO A 303 9.79 -7.95 2.18
C PRO A 303 10.44 -9.28 2.56
N THR A 304 9.65 -10.25 2.98
CA THR A 304 10.12 -11.60 3.20
C THR A 304 9.93 -12.35 1.90
N LEU A 305 11.01 -12.59 1.16
CA LEU A 305 10.93 -13.35 -0.08
C LEU A 305 10.25 -14.70 0.21
N THR A 306 9.02 -14.87 -0.27
CA THR A 306 8.50 -16.21 -0.52
C THR A 306 9.36 -16.76 -1.63
N GLY A 307 10.08 -17.85 -1.34
CA GLY A 307 10.84 -18.56 -2.37
C GLY A 307 9.92 -18.77 -3.57
N THR A 308 10.39 -18.34 -4.73
CA THR A 308 9.81 -18.71 -6.03
C THR A 308 9.62 -20.23 -6.02
N LYS A 309 8.37 -20.67 -5.90
CA LYS A 309 7.97 -22.00 -6.32
C LYS A 309 7.50 -21.91 -7.75
#